data_AF-A0A1F2WHT9-F1
#
_entry.id   AF-A0A1F2WHT9-F1
#
_cell.length_a   1.000
_cell.length_b   1.000
_cell.length_c   1.000
_cell.angle_alpha   90.00
_cell.angle_beta   90.00
_cell.angle_gamma   90.00
#
_symmetry.space_group_name_H-M   'P 1'
#
loop_
_entity.id
_entity.type
_entity.pdbx_description
1 polymer ?
#
loop_
_entity_poly.entity_id
_entity_poly.type
_entity_poly.pdbx_seq_one_letter_code
_entity_poly.pdbx_strand_id
1 'polypeptide(L)'
;MAYNLVVEDDSQKIKKSYDEAAKEIACLEERLAEINKERDLLLKDITHLRSELGSLQDEGNAVCHTSSPISSEPFRVEGSDKLLPIVPCKHLAPERIELFQNLFRGREDVYAKLWSSKRSGKEGYSPDCKHEWTQGICAKPKVKCAECPNREFLLLTEETIKHHGVASGKNRSMI
;
A
#
# COMPACT_ATOMS: atom_id res chain seq x y z
N MET A 1 48.86 1.13 -47.70
CA MET A 1 49.45 1.59 -46.43
C MET A 1 48.49 2.45 -45.60
N ALA A 2 47.64 3.30 -46.20
CA ALA A 2 46.66 4.12 -45.45
C ALA A 2 45.55 3.31 -44.74
N TYR A 3 45.10 2.19 -45.29
CA TYR A 3 44.02 1.37 -44.71
C TYR A 3 44.38 0.74 -43.35
N ASN A 4 45.63 0.31 -43.16
CA ASN A 4 46.04 -0.33 -41.89
C ASN A 4 46.11 0.67 -40.72
N LEU A 5 46.43 1.94 -40.99
CA LEU A 5 46.46 3.00 -39.98
C LEU A 5 45.06 3.36 -39.45
N VAL A 6 44.03 3.31 -40.29
CA VAL A 6 42.64 3.60 -39.88
C VAL A 6 42.07 2.47 -39.01
N VAL A 7 42.38 1.21 -39.34
CA VAL A 7 41.93 0.05 -38.56
C VAL A 7 42.57 0.00 -37.17
N GLU A 8 43.84 0.43 -37.05
CA GLU A 8 44.53 0.51 -35.76
C GLU A 8 43.95 1.62 -34.86
N ASP A 9 43.54 2.76 -35.43
CA ASP A 9 42.89 3.86 -34.71
C ASP A 9 41.50 3.47 -34.18
N ASP A 10 40.69 2.80 -34.99
CA ASP A 10 39.37 2.28 -34.59
C ASP A 10 39.48 1.21 -33.48
N SER A 11 40.48 0.32 -33.58
CA SER A 11 40.75 -0.69 -32.55
C SER A 11 41.16 -0.06 -31.21
N GLN A 12 42.01 0.96 -31.25
CA GLN A 12 42.41 1.72 -30.07
C GLN A 12 41.22 2.47 -29.43
N LYS A 13 40.33 3.02 -30.26
CA LYS A 13 39.12 3.71 -29.80
C LYS A 13 38.14 2.75 -29.12
N ILE A 14 37.93 1.56 -29.69
CA ILE A 14 37.07 0.52 -29.09
C ILE A 14 37.65 0.07 -27.76
N LYS A 15 38.96 -0.19 -27.69
CA LYS A 15 39.62 -0.58 -26.44
C LYS A 15 39.45 0.47 -25.35
N LYS A 16 39.66 1.75 -25.68
CA LYS A 16 39.46 2.85 -24.74
C LYS A 16 38.01 2.92 -24.23
N SER A 17 37.03 2.72 -25.12
CA SER A 17 35.61 2.68 -24.75
C SER A 17 35.28 1.51 -23.82
N TYR A 18 35.87 0.34 -24.06
CA TYR A 18 35.71 -0.83 -23.18
C TYR A 18 36.32 -0.57 -21.80
N ASP A 19 37.53 -0.01 -21.75
CA ASP A 19 38.22 0.31 -20.50
C ASP A 19 37.44 1.36 -19.68
N GLU A 20 36.78 2.30 -20.34
CA GLU A 20 35.92 3.30 -19.70
C GLU A 20 34.64 2.67 -19.14
N ALA A 21 33.96 1.84 -19.93
CA ALA A 21 32.78 1.09 -19.45
C ALA A 21 33.13 0.14 -18.30
N ALA A 22 34.29 -0.53 -18.34
CA ALA A 22 34.74 -1.41 -17.26
C ALA A 22 34.98 -0.66 -15.95
N LYS A 23 35.54 0.56 -16.02
CA LYS A 23 35.70 1.43 -14.84
C LYS A 23 34.36 1.88 -14.27
N GLU A 24 33.40 2.22 -15.13
CA GLU A 24 32.06 2.60 -14.72
C GLU A 24 31.34 1.44 -14.03
N ILE A 25 31.41 0.24 -14.60
CA ILE A 25 30.86 -0.98 -13.98
C ILE A 25 31.47 -1.20 -12.59
N ALA A 26 32.80 -1.15 -12.47
CA ALA A 26 33.47 -1.34 -11.18
C ALA A 26 33.03 -0.30 -10.13
N CYS A 27 32.89 0.97 -10.54
CA CYS A 27 32.41 2.04 -9.66
C CYS A 27 30.96 1.81 -9.19
N LEU A 28 30.09 1.31 -10.09
CA LEU A 28 28.70 1.00 -9.77
C LEU A 28 28.59 -0.23 -8.86
N GLU A 29 29.41 -1.25 -9.06
CA GLU A 29 29.46 -2.44 -8.21
C GLU A 29 29.88 -2.08 -6.77
N GLU A 30 30.87 -1.20 -6.61
CA GLU A 30 31.26 -0.68 -5.31
C GLU A 30 30.11 0.09 -4.62
N ARG A 31 29.42 0.97 -5.37
CA ARG A 31 28.26 1.69 -4.84
C ARG A 31 27.12 0.75 -4.44
N LEU A 32 26.88 -0.31 -5.21
CA LEU A 32 25.89 -1.33 -4.88
C LEU A 32 26.29 -2.07 -3.59
N ALA A 33 27.57 -2.36 -3.39
CA ALA A 33 28.05 -2.99 -2.16
C ALA A 33 27.82 -2.09 -0.93
N GLU A 34 28.04 -0.78 -1.05
CA GLU A 34 27.73 0.19 0.02
C GLU A 34 26.24 0.21 0.38
N ILE A 35 25.37 0.33 -0.63
CA ILE A 35 23.91 0.37 -0.43
C ILE A 35 23.43 -0.95 0.19
N ASN A 36 23.99 -2.09 -0.21
CA ASN A 36 23.65 -3.38 0.37
C ASN A 36 24.07 -3.46 1.85
N LYS A 37 25.25 -2.93 2.20
CA LYS A 37 25.71 -2.85 3.59
C LYS A 37 24.79 -1.97 4.44
N GLU A 38 24.35 -0.82 3.91
CA GLU A 38 23.39 0.06 4.59
C GLU A 38 22.04 -0.63 4.79
N ARG A 39 21.53 -1.34 3.78
CA ARG A 39 20.31 -2.15 3.89
C ARG A 39 20.41 -3.17 5.02
N ASP A 40 21.53 -3.89 5.12
CA ASP A 40 21.73 -4.91 6.14
C ASP A 40 21.75 -4.31 7.56
N LEU A 41 22.30 -3.11 7.73
CA LEU A 41 22.26 -2.39 9.00
C LEU A 41 20.83 -1.97 9.36
N LEU A 42 20.10 -1.38 8.42
CA LEU A 42 18.70 -0.98 8.65
C LEU A 42 17.81 -2.19 8.96
N LEU A 43 18.05 -3.34 8.32
CA LEU A 43 17.33 -4.57 8.64
C LEU A 43 17.61 -5.04 10.07
N LYS A 44 18.87 -4.95 10.53
CA LYS A 44 19.21 -5.25 11.93
C LYS A 44 18.50 -4.30 12.89
N ASP A 45 18.49 -3.01 12.59
CA ASP A 45 17.79 -2.01 13.42
C ASP A 45 16.29 -2.29 13.48
N ILE A 46 15.66 -2.60 12.34
CA ILE A 46 14.24 -2.98 12.29
C ILE A 46 13.99 -4.23 13.14
N THR A 47 14.85 -5.26 13.07
CA THR A 47 14.69 -6.46 13.89
C THR A 47 14.84 -6.17 15.38
N HIS A 48 15.80 -5.32 15.76
CA HIS A 48 16.01 -4.90 17.14
C HIS A 48 14.79 -4.13 17.66
N LEU A 49 14.34 -3.09 16.94
CA LEU A 49 13.20 -2.27 17.33
C LEU A 49 11.90 -3.08 17.42
N ARG A 50 11.70 -4.06 16.53
CA ARG A 50 10.55 -4.97 16.62
C ARG A 50 10.62 -5.87 17.86
N SER A 51 11.81 -6.37 18.21
CA SER A 51 12.00 -7.16 19.43
C SER A 51 11.74 -6.30 20.68
N GLU A 52 12.26 -5.08 20.71
CA GLU A 52 12.06 -4.11 21.80
C GLU A 52 10.58 -3.78 21.98
N LEU A 53 9.87 -3.49 20.88
CA LEU A 53 8.41 -3.28 20.90
C LEU A 53 7.66 -4.52 21.40
N GLY A 54 8.08 -5.72 21.02
CA GLY A 54 7.49 -6.96 21.52
C GLY A 54 7.63 -7.09 23.04
N SER A 55 8.82 -6.84 23.58
CA SER A 55 9.06 -6.89 25.03
C SER A 55 8.24 -5.85 25.80
N LEU A 56 8.11 -4.62 25.29
CA LEU A 56 7.28 -3.58 25.90
C LEU A 56 5.79 -3.88 25.81
N GLN A 57 5.35 -4.53 24.72
CA GLN A 57 3.96 -4.95 24.56
C GLN A 57 3.60 -6.08 25.53
N ASP A 58 4.53 -6.98 25.84
CA ASP A 58 4.35 -8.01 26.88
C ASP A 58 4.26 -7.41 28.29
N GLU A 59 5.00 -6.33 28.58
CA GLU A 59 4.89 -5.58 29.84
C GLU A 59 3.56 -4.81 29.96
N GLY A 60 3.03 -4.27 28.85
CA GLY A 60 1.70 -3.65 28.81
C GLY A 60 0.54 -4.65 28.94
N ASN A 61 0.74 -5.90 28.51
CA ASN A 61 -0.29 -6.95 28.52
C ASN A 61 -0.35 -7.72 29.86
N ALA A 62 0.63 -7.53 30.75
CA ALA A 62 0.55 -8.00 32.14
C ALA A 62 -0.50 -7.24 32.99
N VAL A 63 -1.13 -6.19 32.43
CA VAL A 63 -2.26 -5.47 33.03
C VAL A 63 -3.53 -5.60 32.17
N CYS A 64 -3.89 -6.82 31.74
CA CYS A 64 -5.30 -7.23 31.67
C CYS A 64 -5.42 -8.74 31.48
N HIS A 65 -6.05 -9.41 32.44
CA HIS A 65 -6.47 -10.79 32.30
C HIS A 65 -7.56 -10.92 31.24
N THR A 66 -7.53 -12.08 30.57
CA THR A 66 -8.54 -12.70 29.70
C THR A 66 -8.51 -12.36 28.20
N SER A 67 -7.46 -12.77 27.50
CA SER A 67 -7.66 -13.43 26.19
C SER A 67 -6.52 -14.39 25.91
N SER A 68 -6.81 -15.70 26.01
CA SER A 68 -5.88 -16.77 25.66
C SER A 68 -5.39 -16.64 24.20
N PRO A 69 -4.15 -17.07 23.92
CA PRO A 69 -3.60 -17.02 22.56
C PRO A 69 -4.33 -18.05 21.70
N ILE A 70 -4.95 -17.60 20.61
CA ILE A 70 -5.52 -18.49 19.60
C ILE A 70 -4.35 -19.06 18.80
N SER A 71 -4.00 -20.31 19.12
CA SER A 71 -3.12 -21.18 18.34
C SER A 71 -3.61 -21.27 16.89
N SER A 72 -2.68 -21.17 15.96
CA SER A 72 -2.86 -21.27 14.51
C SER A 72 -3.07 -22.70 14.02
N GLU A 73 -4.09 -23.38 14.54
CA GLU A 73 -4.63 -24.60 13.94
C GLU A 73 -6.07 -24.30 13.44
N PRO A 74 -6.46 -24.75 12.24
CA PRO A 74 -7.82 -24.55 11.76
C PRO A 74 -8.80 -25.28 12.69
N PHE A 75 -9.58 -24.51 13.45
CA PHE A 75 -10.62 -24.99 14.34
C PHE A 75 -11.66 -25.78 13.53
N ARG A 76 -11.61 -27.11 13.61
CA ARG A 76 -12.67 -27.99 13.12
C ARG A 76 -13.70 -28.12 14.23
N VAL A 77 -14.75 -27.31 14.17
CA VAL A 77 -15.93 -27.51 15.03
C VAL A 77 -16.85 -28.50 14.33
N GLU A 78 -16.91 -29.73 14.83
CA GLU A 78 -17.97 -30.66 14.49
C GLU A 78 -19.29 -30.18 15.12
N GLY A 79 -20.28 -29.95 14.26
CA GLY A 79 -21.70 -29.99 14.63
C GLY A 79 -22.24 -28.78 15.41
N SER A 80 -22.49 -27.66 14.72
CA SER A 80 -23.65 -26.82 15.02
C SER A 80 -23.97 -25.89 13.83
N ASP A 81 -25.00 -26.25 13.06
CA ASP A 81 -25.58 -25.44 11.98
C ASP A 81 -26.35 -24.22 12.53
N LYS A 82 -25.67 -23.39 13.32
CA LYS A 82 -26.18 -22.07 13.70
C LYS A 82 -25.16 -21.03 13.29
N LEU A 83 -25.30 -20.57 12.06
CA LEU A 83 -24.76 -19.28 11.63
C LEU A 83 -25.19 -18.24 12.66
N LEU A 84 -24.25 -17.77 13.48
CA LEU A 84 -24.49 -16.60 14.32
C LEU A 84 -24.91 -15.48 13.37
N PRO A 85 -26.03 -14.78 13.65
CA PRO A 85 -26.41 -13.65 12.84
C PRO A 85 -25.24 -12.66 12.87
N ILE A 86 -24.61 -12.44 11.72
CA ILE A 86 -23.75 -11.26 11.53
C ILE A 86 -24.73 -10.09 11.60
N VAL A 87 -25.03 -9.64 12.82
CA VAL A 87 -25.81 -8.43 13.03
C VAL A 87 -24.95 -7.32 12.41
N PRO A 88 -25.44 -6.61 11.38
CA PRO A 88 -24.74 -5.46 10.85
C PRO A 88 -24.68 -4.45 11.98
N CYS A 89 -23.55 -4.39 12.68
CA CYS A 89 -23.33 -3.39 13.69
C CYS A 89 -23.24 -2.07 12.95
N LYS A 90 -24.14 -1.13 13.25
CA LYS A 90 -24.23 0.16 12.55
C LYS A 90 -22.96 1.00 12.67
N HIS A 91 -22.01 0.60 13.51
CA HIS A 91 -20.67 1.15 13.63
C HIS A 91 -19.71 -0.01 13.94
N LEU A 92 -18.53 -0.05 13.32
CA LEU A 92 -17.46 -0.91 13.81
C LEU A 92 -17.00 -0.36 15.17
N ALA A 93 -16.84 -1.25 16.15
CA ALA A 93 -16.19 -0.89 17.41
C ALA A 93 -14.74 -0.41 17.12
N PRO A 94 -14.18 0.53 17.89
CA PRO A 94 -12.82 1.05 17.70
C PRO A 94 -11.77 -0.04 17.51
N GLU A 95 -11.85 -1.11 18.29
CA GLU A 95 -10.93 -2.26 18.25
C GLU A 95 -11.00 -3.00 16.91
N ARG A 96 -12.18 -3.03 16.28
CA ARG A 96 -12.35 -3.63 14.95
C ARG A 96 -11.79 -2.75 13.84
N ILE A 97 -11.78 -1.43 14.03
CA ILE A 97 -11.25 -0.48 13.04
C ILE A 97 -9.72 -0.50 13.08
N GLU A 98 -9.15 -0.55 14.27
CA GLU A 98 -7.72 -0.75 14.45
C GLU A 98 -7.28 -2.09 13.85
N LEU A 99 -8.00 -3.18 14.14
CA LEU A 99 -7.75 -4.48 13.53
C LEU A 99 -7.86 -4.43 11.99
N PHE A 100 -8.89 -3.78 11.46
CA PHE A 100 -9.07 -3.61 10.02
C PHE A 100 -7.90 -2.86 9.38
N GLN A 101 -7.47 -1.73 9.95
CA GLN A 101 -6.33 -0.97 9.45
C GLN A 101 -5.02 -1.78 9.53
N ASN A 102 -4.85 -2.59 10.58
CA ASN A 102 -3.67 -3.44 10.76
C ASN A 102 -3.61 -4.60 9.75
N LEU A 103 -4.75 -5.18 9.41
CA LEU A 103 -4.83 -6.28 8.44
C LEU A 103 -4.84 -5.79 6.98
N PHE A 104 -5.47 -4.66 6.71
CA PHE A 104 -5.63 -4.09 5.37
C PHE A 104 -4.83 -2.79 5.25
N ARG A 105 -3.52 -2.94 4.99
CA ARG A 105 -2.62 -1.81 4.72
C ARG A 105 -2.70 -1.42 3.24
N GLY A 106 -3.79 -0.73 2.88
CA GLY A 106 -3.99 -0.13 1.56
C GLY A 106 -3.33 1.24 1.43
N ARG A 107 -3.69 1.99 0.39
CA ARG A 107 -3.33 3.42 0.29
C ARG A 107 -4.16 4.21 1.28
N GLU A 108 -3.50 4.98 2.14
CA GLU A 108 -4.17 5.85 3.12
C GLU A 108 -4.51 7.23 2.54
N ASP A 109 -3.93 7.58 1.40
CA ASP A 109 -4.09 8.88 0.74
C ASP A 109 -5.29 8.97 -0.21
N VAL A 110 -5.98 7.84 -0.43
CA VAL A 110 -7.16 7.75 -1.29
C VAL A 110 -8.00 6.53 -0.91
N TYR A 111 -9.32 6.69 -0.92
CA TYR A 111 -10.26 5.57 -0.88
C TYR A 111 -11.25 5.66 -2.04
N ALA A 112 -11.88 4.54 -2.37
CA ALA A 112 -12.87 4.50 -3.44
C ALA A 112 -14.29 4.66 -2.89
N LYS A 113 -15.16 5.31 -3.67
CA LYS A 113 -16.59 5.44 -3.42
C LYS A 113 -17.36 4.69 -4.50
N LEU A 114 -18.37 3.91 -4.08
CA LEU A 114 -19.34 3.29 -4.97
C LEU A 114 -20.25 4.37 -5.54
N TRP A 115 -20.37 4.38 -6.86
CA TRP A 115 -21.37 5.16 -7.57
C TRP A 115 -22.30 4.22 -8.33
N SER A 116 -23.56 4.63 -8.47
CA SER A 116 -24.55 3.90 -9.26
C SER A 116 -25.27 4.84 -10.22
N SER A 117 -25.43 4.38 -11.47
CA SER A 117 -26.16 5.09 -12.51
C SER A 117 -27.61 4.61 -12.51
N LYS A 118 -28.54 5.48 -12.10
CA LYS A 118 -29.98 5.18 -12.17
C LYS A 118 -30.47 4.89 -13.59
N ARG A 119 -29.81 5.49 -14.60
CA ARG A 119 -30.22 5.37 -16.01
C ARG A 119 -29.77 4.05 -16.64
N SER A 120 -28.56 3.60 -16.33
CA SER A 120 -27.98 2.40 -16.96
C SER A 120 -27.96 1.18 -16.05
N GLY A 121 -28.34 1.32 -14.77
CA GLY A 121 -28.25 0.27 -13.75
C GLY A 121 -26.81 -0.17 -13.44
N LYS A 122 -25.81 0.58 -13.91
CA LYS A 122 -24.40 0.23 -13.73
C LYS A 122 -23.91 0.77 -12.40
N GLU A 123 -23.11 -0.03 -11.71
CA GLU A 123 -22.42 0.37 -10.49
C GLU A 123 -20.91 0.23 -10.69
N GLY A 124 -20.14 1.01 -9.97
CA GLY A 124 -18.69 0.94 -10.02
C GLY A 124 -18.05 1.74 -8.90
N TYR A 125 -16.74 1.61 -8.77
CA TYR A 125 -15.95 2.33 -7.78
C TYR A 125 -15.13 3.43 -8.46
N SER A 126 -15.01 4.57 -7.79
CA SER A 126 -14.12 5.65 -8.21
C SER A 126 -13.47 6.32 -7.01
N PRO A 127 -12.23 6.84 -7.12
CA PRO A 127 -11.61 7.60 -6.04
C PRO A 127 -12.50 8.73 -5.54
N ASP A 128 -12.61 8.88 -4.22
CA ASP A 128 -13.31 10.00 -3.62
C ASP A 128 -12.45 11.27 -3.73
N CYS A 129 -12.98 12.28 -4.41
CA CYS A 129 -12.25 13.48 -4.79
C CYS A 129 -12.98 14.69 -4.24
N LYS A 130 -12.27 15.52 -3.47
CA LYS A 130 -12.81 16.74 -2.85
C LYS A 130 -13.40 17.72 -3.87
N HIS A 131 -12.79 17.81 -5.05
CA HIS A 131 -13.23 18.71 -6.12
C HIS A 131 -14.25 18.08 -7.06
N GLU A 132 -14.72 16.86 -6.81
CA GLU A 132 -15.65 16.18 -7.71
C GLU A 132 -16.87 17.08 -8.01
N TRP A 133 -17.19 17.23 -9.30
CA TRP A 133 -18.28 18.08 -9.80
C TRP A 133 -18.14 19.59 -9.52
N THR A 134 -17.01 20.06 -8.99
CA THR A 134 -16.77 21.51 -8.79
C THR A 134 -16.48 22.17 -10.13
N GLN A 135 -17.41 23.02 -10.58
CA GLN A 135 -17.30 23.75 -11.85
C GLN A 135 -16.06 24.65 -11.86
N GLY A 136 -15.27 24.58 -12.94
CA GLY A 136 -14.02 25.35 -13.07
C GLY A 136 -12.79 24.69 -12.43
N ILE A 137 -12.96 23.69 -11.57
CA ILE A 137 -11.84 22.94 -10.95
C ILE A 137 -11.77 21.51 -11.51
N CYS A 138 -12.88 20.76 -11.41
CA CYS A 138 -12.97 19.40 -11.92
C CYS A 138 -13.59 19.39 -13.31
N ALA A 139 -12.95 18.65 -14.23
CA ALA A 139 -13.40 18.54 -15.62
C ALA A 139 -14.40 17.39 -15.85
N LYS A 140 -15.06 16.86 -14.81
CA LYS A 140 -16.14 15.87 -14.99
C LYS A 140 -17.31 16.49 -15.79
N PRO A 141 -17.96 15.72 -16.70
CA PRO A 141 -17.76 14.30 -16.98
C PRO A 141 -16.67 14.00 -18.03
N LYS A 142 -15.98 15.01 -18.58
CA LYS A 142 -15.02 14.84 -19.68
C LYS A 142 -13.78 14.04 -19.24
N VAL A 143 -13.33 14.23 -17.99
CA VAL A 143 -12.15 13.54 -17.41
C VAL A 143 -12.54 12.84 -16.11
N LYS A 144 -12.02 11.64 -15.88
CA LYS A 144 -12.20 10.89 -14.62
C LYS A 144 -11.34 11.49 -13.51
N CYS A 145 -11.77 11.43 -12.26
CA CYS A 145 -10.97 11.97 -11.14
C CYS A 145 -9.59 11.31 -10.99
N ALA A 146 -9.44 10.04 -11.41
CA ALA A 146 -8.15 9.34 -11.44
C ALA A 146 -7.11 10.04 -12.36
N GLU A 147 -7.56 10.70 -13.43
CA GLU A 147 -6.73 11.33 -14.46
C GLU A 147 -6.81 12.87 -14.41
N CYS A 148 -7.59 13.43 -13.48
CA CYS A 148 -7.78 14.86 -13.35
C CYS A 148 -6.50 15.53 -12.82
N PRO A 149 -6.01 16.64 -13.43
CA PRO A 149 -4.84 17.36 -12.94
C PRO A 149 -5.12 18.10 -11.62
N ASN A 150 -6.36 18.57 -11.42
CA ASN A 150 -6.79 19.26 -10.19
C ASN A 150 -7.39 18.29 -9.16
N ARG A 151 -7.00 17.02 -9.19
CA ARG A 151 -7.51 16.02 -8.25
C ARG A 151 -6.96 16.28 -6.85
N GLU A 152 -7.84 16.20 -5.85
CA GLU A 152 -7.48 16.20 -4.44
C GLU A 152 -8.28 15.07 -3.80
N PHE A 153 -7.61 13.95 -3.53
CA PHE A 153 -8.25 12.77 -2.95
C PHE A 153 -8.40 12.92 -1.44
N LEU A 154 -9.48 12.35 -0.92
CA LEU A 154 -9.71 12.32 0.52
C LEU A 154 -8.94 11.16 1.14
N LEU A 155 -8.30 11.44 2.27
CA LEU A 155 -7.58 10.45 3.06
C LEU A 155 -8.56 9.40 3.62
N LEU A 156 -8.07 8.17 3.76
CA LEU A 156 -8.75 7.13 4.50
C LEU A 156 -8.64 7.43 5.99
N THR A 157 -9.74 7.87 6.61
CA THR A 157 -9.80 8.16 8.04
C THR A 157 -10.58 7.08 8.79
N GLU A 158 -10.39 7.00 10.11
CA GLU A 158 -11.18 6.11 10.98
C GLU A 158 -12.69 6.34 10.78
N GLU A 159 -13.11 7.59 10.57
CA GLU A 159 -14.50 7.95 10.28
C GLU A 159 -14.99 7.35 8.95
N THR A 160 -14.15 7.37 7.90
CA THR A 160 -14.46 6.72 6.63
C THR A 160 -14.64 5.19 6.82
N ILE A 161 -13.79 4.56 7.63
CA ILE A 161 -13.86 3.12 7.93
C ILE A 161 -15.11 2.78 8.76
N LYS A 162 -15.45 3.62 9.74
CA LYS A 162 -16.71 3.52 10.51
C LYS A 162 -17.92 3.51 9.58
N HIS A 163 -17.94 4.44 8.62
CA HIS A 163 -19.03 4.57 7.65
C HIS A 163 -19.07 3.41 6.64
N HIS A 164 -17.93 2.81 6.28
CA HIS A 164 -17.87 1.65 5.39
C HIS A 164 -18.67 0.45 5.91
N GLY A 165 -18.59 0.18 7.21
CA GLY A 165 -19.27 -0.96 7.85
C GLY A 165 -20.78 -0.83 7.96
N VAL A 166 -21.34 0.35 7.67
CA VAL A 166 -22.78 0.60 7.76
C VAL A 166 -23.39 0.26 6.42
N ALA A 167 -24.22 -0.79 6.38
CA ALA A 167 -25.02 -1.14 5.21
C ALA A 167 -26.16 -0.12 4.97
N SER A 168 -25.82 1.16 4.80
CA SER A 168 -26.74 2.24 4.46
C SER A 168 -26.65 2.48 2.96
N GLY A 169 -27.70 2.09 2.23
CA GLY A 169 -27.77 2.01 0.76
C GLY A 169 -27.67 3.33 -0.03
N LYS A 170 -26.85 4.29 0.39
CA LYS A 170 -26.64 5.55 -0.35
C LYS A 170 -25.19 6.01 -0.54
N ASN A 171 -24.19 5.44 0.13
CA ASN A 171 -22.76 5.76 -0.10
C ASN A 171 -21.87 4.63 0.43
N ARG A 172 -21.64 3.56 -0.35
CA ARG A 172 -20.68 2.52 0.05
C ARG A 172 -19.29 2.95 -0.38
N SER A 173 -18.39 3.25 0.55
CA SER A 173 -16.97 3.35 0.23
C SER A 173 -16.37 1.95 0.10
N MET A 174 -15.27 1.79 -0.61
CA MET A 174 -14.42 0.60 -0.65
C MET A 174 -12.99 1.05 -0.36
N ILE A 175 -12.34 0.33 0.54
CA ILE A 175 -11.01 0.62 1.05
C ILE A 175 -10.00 -0.27 0.32
#